data_AF-A0AAN6V1U8-F1
#
_entry.id   AF-A0AAN6V1U8-F1
#
_cell.length_a   1.000
_cell.length_b   1.000
_cell.length_c   1.000
_cell.angle_alpha   90.00
_cell.angle_beta   90.00
_cell.angle_gamma   90.00
#
_symmetry.space_group_name_H-M   'P 1'
#
loop_
_entity.id
_entity.type
_entity.pdbx_description
1 polymer ?
#
loop_
_entity_poly.entity_id
_entity_poly.type
_entity_poly.pdbx_seq_one_letter_code
_entity_poly.pdbx_strand_id
1 'polypeptide(L)'
;MTISEVLTTIAQWAGIAMPTIYAGITFQYSLTMSLLSSTASSPNSPLLARQWLALYQQGPRWVPPLVQTGLLANLYLAFFVSPNTPQSSAVVETTWLEVLGVSAATVVRVLYLAAGVLTISILPFTLLHLEPGINGACKWKVAALLGDATAAKHQPFTPELSGVGRGVRRHTASEASKRWAESRDMVELVEEWARRNHLRWVVGVVAGAVSFAGLVLRG
;
A
#
# COMPACT_ATOMS: atom_id res chain seq x y z
N MET A 1 -0.53 -16.71 -30.75
CA MET A 1 -0.30 -16.53 -29.30
C MET A 1 -1.10 -17.60 -28.56
N THR A 2 -0.44 -18.42 -27.76
CA THR A 2 -1.11 -19.45 -26.95
C THR A 2 -1.81 -18.82 -25.73
N ILE A 3 -2.78 -19.51 -25.13
CA ILE A 3 -3.43 -19.05 -23.88
C ILE A 3 -2.38 -18.81 -22.78
N SER A 4 -1.35 -19.66 -22.69
CA SER A 4 -0.27 -19.52 -21.72
C SER A 4 0.56 -18.24 -21.94
N GLU A 5 0.85 -17.88 -23.19
CA GLU A 5 1.55 -16.62 -23.53
C GLU A 5 0.73 -15.38 -23.16
N VAL A 6 -0.58 -15.40 -23.43
CA VAL A 6 -1.50 -14.32 -23.04
C VAL A 6 -1.51 -14.14 -21.52
N LEU A 7 -1.70 -15.23 -20.77
CA LEU A 7 -1.73 -15.19 -19.30
C LEU A 7 -0.40 -14.71 -18.71
N THR A 8 0.72 -15.15 -19.28
CA THR A 8 2.05 -14.70 -18.88
C THR A 8 2.22 -13.19 -19.09
N THR A 9 1.79 -12.67 -20.24
CA THR A 9 1.87 -11.23 -20.56
C THR A 9 1.01 -10.41 -19.61
N ILE A 10 -0.22 -10.87 -19.34
CA ILE A 10 -1.12 -10.23 -18.37
C ILE A 10 -0.50 -10.22 -16.97
N ALA A 11 0.08 -11.35 -16.55
CA ALA A 11 0.72 -11.46 -15.24
C ALA A 11 1.95 -10.56 -15.12
N GLN A 12 2.81 -10.48 -16.15
CA GLN A 12 3.95 -9.56 -16.18
C GLN A 12 3.48 -8.11 -16.02
N TRP A 13 2.50 -7.70 -16.82
CA TRP A 13 1.93 -6.36 -16.71
C TRP A 13 1.33 -6.11 -15.33
N ALA A 14 0.48 -7.01 -14.83
CA ALA A 14 -0.19 -6.83 -13.54
C ALA A 14 0.79 -6.86 -12.35
N GLY A 15 1.81 -7.71 -12.41
CA GLY A 15 2.85 -7.84 -11.37
C GLY A 15 3.65 -6.56 -11.18
N ILE A 16 3.83 -5.76 -12.24
CA ILE A 16 4.51 -4.47 -12.22
C ILE A 16 3.51 -3.33 -11.96
N ALA A 17 2.42 -3.28 -12.72
CA ALA A 17 1.49 -2.16 -12.75
C ALA A 17 0.72 -2.01 -11.44
N MET A 18 0.24 -3.11 -10.83
CA MET A 18 -0.59 -3.04 -9.63
C MET A 18 0.14 -2.43 -8.41
N PRO A 19 1.34 -2.87 -8.01
CA PRO A 19 2.08 -2.23 -6.93
C PRO A 19 2.51 -0.79 -7.28
N THR A 20 2.75 -0.48 -8.55
CA THR A 20 3.11 0.87 -9.01
C THR A 20 1.92 1.83 -8.97
N ILE A 21 0.74 1.42 -9.42
CA ILE A 21 -0.50 2.21 -9.30
C ILE A 21 -0.84 2.42 -7.83
N TYR A 22 -0.71 1.38 -7.01
CA TYR A 22 -0.86 1.49 -5.55
C TYR A 22 0.06 2.57 -4.97
N ALA A 23 1.33 2.56 -5.38
CA ALA A 23 2.30 3.55 -4.94
C ALA A 23 1.92 4.96 -5.40
N GLY A 24 1.54 5.14 -6.66
CA GLY A 24 1.12 6.43 -7.21
C GLY A 24 -0.06 7.05 -6.44
N ILE A 25 -1.12 6.28 -6.21
CA ILE A 25 -2.28 6.74 -5.42
C ILE A 25 -1.88 7.07 -3.98
N THR A 26 -1.09 6.21 -3.35
CA THR A 26 -0.65 6.39 -1.96
C THR A 26 0.27 7.62 -1.81
N PHE A 27 1.17 7.85 -2.75
CA PHE A 27 2.02 9.04 -2.82
C PHE A 27 1.18 10.30 -3.01
N GLN A 28 0.28 10.31 -4.00
CA GLN A 28 -0.62 11.43 -4.25
C GLN A 28 -1.42 11.80 -3.00
N TYR A 29 -1.95 10.80 -2.30
CA TYR A 29 -2.71 11.01 -1.05
C TYR A 29 -1.85 11.63 0.06
N SER A 30 -0.61 11.15 0.23
CA SER A 30 0.32 11.66 1.24
C SER A 30 0.74 13.11 0.92
N LEU A 31 1.05 13.38 -0.34
CA LEU A 31 1.41 14.72 -0.81
C LEU A 31 0.25 15.70 -0.65
N THR A 32 -0.95 15.32 -1.09
CA THR A 32 -2.16 16.16 -0.97
C THR A 32 -2.42 16.52 0.48
N MET A 33 -2.35 15.55 1.40
CA MET A 33 -2.58 15.80 2.82
C MET A 33 -1.50 16.68 3.45
N SER A 34 -0.23 16.52 3.05
CA SER A 34 0.87 17.38 3.53
C SER A 34 0.72 18.83 3.05
N LEU A 35 0.25 19.03 1.81
CA LEU A 35 -0.01 20.37 1.28
C LEU A 35 -1.22 21.01 1.98
N LEU A 36 -2.30 20.25 2.19
CA LEU A 36 -3.48 20.76 2.89
C LEU A 36 -3.20 21.05 4.37
N SER A 37 -2.35 20.28 5.04
CA SER A 37 -1.96 20.57 6.43
C SER A 37 -1.17 21.88 6.52
N SER A 38 -0.23 22.12 5.59
CA SER A 38 0.60 23.33 5.55
C SER A 38 -0.18 24.62 5.24
N THR A 39 -1.37 24.49 4.65
CA THR A 39 -2.23 25.62 4.25
C THR A 39 -3.48 25.74 5.13
N ALA A 40 -3.61 24.89 6.15
CA ALA A 40 -4.76 24.91 7.04
C ALA A 40 -4.78 26.20 7.86
N SER A 41 -5.93 26.89 7.85
CA SER A 41 -6.12 28.16 8.56
C SER A 41 -6.19 28.03 10.09
N SER A 42 -6.37 26.82 10.60
CA SER A 42 -6.45 26.53 12.03
C SER A 42 -5.94 25.10 12.34
N PRO A 43 -5.20 24.90 13.45
CA PRO A 43 -4.65 23.60 13.83
C PRO A 43 -5.72 22.50 14.02
N ASN A 44 -6.92 22.88 14.47
CA ASN A 44 -8.06 21.98 14.68
C ASN A 44 -9.14 22.14 13.60
N SER A 45 -8.72 22.29 12.34
CA SER A 45 -9.61 22.54 11.20
C SER A 45 -10.61 21.39 10.96
N PRO A 46 -11.94 21.61 11.11
CA PRO A 46 -12.96 20.65 10.72
C PRO A 46 -12.94 20.32 9.21
N LEU A 47 -12.50 21.27 8.38
CA LEU A 47 -12.35 21.06 6.95
C LEU A 47 -11.26 20.03 6.65
N LEU A 48 -10.08 20.17 7.27
CA LEU A 48 -8.97 19.21 7.10
C LEU A 48 -9.37 17.82 7.59
N ALA A 49 -10.07 17.75 8.73
CA ALA A 49 -10.63 16.50 9.25
C ALA A 49 -11.57 15.80 8.24
N ARG A 50 -12.47 16.55 7.59
CA ARG A 50 -13.36 16.02 6.54
C ARG A 50 -12.60 15.54 5.31
N GLN A 51 -11.61 16.33 4.85
CA GLN A 51 -10.81 16.00 3.67
C GLN A 51 -9.98 14.73 3.90
N TRP A 52 -9.32 14.62 5.05
CA TRP A 52 -8.60 13.41 5.44
C TRP A 52 -9.53 12.20 5.51
N LEU A 53 -10.70 12.34 6.16
CA LEU A 53 -11.65 11.24 6.30
C LEU A 53 -12.16 10.75 4.93
N ALA A 54 -12.56 11.68 4.06
CA ALA A 54 -13.08 11.35 2.73
C ALA A 54 -12.05 10.58 1.89
N LEU A 55 -10.78 10.96 1.99
CA LEU A 55 -9.65 10.29 1.33
C LEU A 55 -9.38 8.92 1.95
N TYR A 56 -9.29 8.84 3.28
CA TYR A 56 -9.03 7.60 4.00
C TYR A 56 -10.11 6.54 3.70
N GLN A 57 -11.37 6.96 3.56
CA GLN A 57 -12.49 6.08 3.21
C GLN A 57 -12.42 5.48 1.81
N GLN A 58 -11.61 6.03 0.90
CA GLN A 58 -11.40 5.44 -0.42
C GLN A 58 -10.51 4.18 -0.37
N GLY A 59 -9.62 4.08 0.61
CA GLY A 59 -8.60 3.02 0.68
C GLY A 59 -9.13 1.60 0.40
N PRO A 60 -10.18 1.12 1.07
CA PRO A 60 -10.72 -0.23 0.87
C PRO A 60 -11.20 -0.53 -0.55
N ARG A 61 -11.52 0.50 -1.35
CA ARG A 61 -12.03 0.32 -2.71
C ARG A 61 -10.94 -0.08 -3.71
N TRP A 62 -9.69 0.26 -3.43
CA TRP A 62 -8.58 0.06 -4.36
C TRP A 62 -7.38 -0.67 -3.75
N VAL A 63 -7.12 -0.55 -2.44
CA VAL A 63 -5.96 -1.20 -1.81
C VAL A 63 -6.02 -2.73 -1.93
N PRO A 64 -7.08 -3.44 -1.48
CA PRO A 64 -7.10 -4.89 -1.59
C PRO A 64 -7.07 -5.39 -3.05
N PRO A 65 -7.87 -4.83 -4.00
CA PRO A 65 -7.79 -5.25 -5.40
C PRO A 65 -6.40 -5.12 -6.00
N LEU A 66 -5.71 -3.99 -5.81
CA LEU A 66 -4.36 -3.80 -6.36
C LEU A 66 -3.34 -4.74 -5.70
N VAL A 67 -3.34 -4.83 -4.37
CA VAL A 67 -2.39 -5.68 -3.63
C VAL A 67 -2.58 -7.17 -3.97
N GLN A 68 -3.83 -7.65 -3.98
CA GLN A 68 -4.12 -9.05 -4.29
C GLN A 68 -3.80 -9.39 -5.75
N THR A 69 -4.14 -8.51 -6.70
CA THR A 69 -3.84 -8.73 -8.11
C THR A 69 -2.32 -8.75 -8.35
N GLY A 70 -1.58 -7.81 -7.77
CA GLY A 70 -0.12 -7.78 -7.86
C GLY A 70 0.54 -9.00 -7.22
N LEU A 71 0.05 -9.45 -6.06
CA LEU A 71 0.52 -10.68 -5.41
C LEU A 71 0.29 -11.90 -6.31
N LEU A 72 -0.95 -12.13 -6.74
CA LEU A 72 -1.31 -13.31 -7.52
C LEU A 72 -0.57 -13.36 -8.85
N ALA A 73 -0.40 -12.21 -9.51
CA ALA A 73 0.40 -12.11 -10.73
C ALA A 73 1.86 -12.51 -10.51
N ASN A 74 2.51 -12.00 -9.45
CA ASN A 74 3.89 -12.34 -9.14
C ASN A 74 4.03 -13.81 -8.69
N LEU A 75 3.08 -14.38 -7.95
CA LEU A 75 3.08 -15.81 -7.63
C LEU A 75 2.91 -16.66 -8.89
N TYR A 76 2.04 -16.25 -9.81
CA TYR A 76 1.87 -16.93 -11.09
C TYR A 76 3.19 -16.97 -11.87
N LEU A 77 3.88 -15.83 -11.99
CA LEU A 77 5.18 -15.73 -12.65
C LEU A 77 6.27 -16.56 -11.96
N ALA A 78 6.27 -16.64 -10.64
CA ALA A 78 7.25 -17.41 -9.89
C ALA A 78 7.09 -18.94 -10.05
N PHE A 79 5.86 -19.44 -10.12
CA PHE A 79 5.59 -20.88 -10.05
C PHE A 79 5.18 -21.53 -11.37
N PHE A 80 4.53 -20.80 -12.26
CA PHE A 80 3.89 -21.38 -13.46
C PHE A 80 4.54 -20.93 -14.76
N VAL A 81 5.40 -19.93 -14.71
CA VAL A 81 6.12 -19.44 -15.89
C VAL A 81 7.55 -19.93 -15.83
N SER A 82 7.91 -20.80 -16.77
CA SER A 82 9.30 -21.21 -16.94
C SER A 82 10.13 -19.98 -17.34
N PRO A 83 11.23 -19.69 -16.65
CA PRO A 83 12.25 -18.81 -17.19
C PRO A 83 12.75 -19.49 -18.45
N ASN A 84 12.53 -18.86 -19.61
CA ASN A 84 13.08 -19.37 -20.85
C ASN A 84 14.60 -19.46 -20.65
N THR A 85 15.21 -20.56 -21.09
CA THR A 85 16.67 -20.62 -21.20
C THR A 85 17.08 -19.42 -22.06
N PRO A 86 18.01 -18.54 -21.61
CA PRO A 86 18.34 -17.34 -22.35
C PRO A 86 18.71 -17.68 -23.79
N GLN A 87 17.87 -17.29 -24.76
CA GLN A 87 18.27 -17.27 -26.17
C GLN A 87 19.19 -16.07 -26.36
N SER A 88 20.48 -16.33 -26.12
CA SER A 88 21.67 -15.62 -26.60
C SER A 88 21.77 -14.09 -26.45
N SER A 89 22.95 -13.69 -25.98
CA SER A 89 23.70 -12.48 -26.39
C SER A 89 23.21 -11.11 -25.90
N ALA A 90 23.12 -10.94 -24.57
CA ALA A 90 23.40 -9.64 -23.96
C ALA A 90 24.05 -9.84 -22.58
N VAL A 91 25.37 -9.78 -22.60
CA VAL A 91 26.32 -9.45 -21.52
C VAL A 91 25.65 -8.94 -20.22
N VAL A 92 25.29 -9.86 -19.33
CA VAL A 92 25.53 -9.66 -17.91
C VAL A 92 26.62 -10.66 -17.59
N GLU A 93 27.84 -10.15 -17.46
CA GLU A 93 29.02 -10.87 -17.02
C GLU A 93 28.63 -11.81 -15.86
N THR A 94 28.52 -13.10 -16.18
CA THR A 94 27.96 -14.18 -15.35
C THR A 94 28.89 -14.58 -14.19
N THR A 95 29.79 -13.70 -13.77
CA THR A 95 30.96 -14.07 -12.96
C THR A 95 30.63 -14.27 -11.49
N TRP A 96 29.57 -13.67 -10.95
CA TRP A 96 29.24 -13.79 -9.52
C TRP A 96 28.10 -14.78 -9.23
N LEU A 97 27.14 -14.96 -10.14
CA LEU A 97 26.07 -15.96 -9.96
C LEU A 97 26.60 -17.40 -10.07
N GLU A 98 27.57 -17.62 -10.96
CA GLU A 98 28.28 -18.91 -11.07
C GLU A 98 29.12 -19.19 -9.82
N VAL A 99 29.79 -18.17 -9.25
CA VAL A 99 30.53 -18.28 -7.98
C VAL A 99 29.60 -18.65 -6.82
N LEU A 100 28.35 -18.20 -6.84
CA LEU A 100 27.33 -18.55 -5.83
C LEU A 100 26.56 -19.84 -6.17
N GLY A 101 26.78 -20.46 -7.34
CA GLY A 101 26.07 -21.65 -7.78
C GLY A 101 24.56 -21.46 -8.00
N VAL A 102 24.10 -20.22 -8.27
CA VAL A 102 22.67 -19.89 -8.41
C VAL A 102 22.30 -19.69 -9.87
N SER A 103 21.34 -20.47 -10.37
CA SER A 103 20.85 -20.33 -11.75
C SER A 103 20.04 -19.03 -11.96
N ALA A 104 20.10 -18.46 -13.18
CA ALA A 104 19.27 -17.31 -13.56
C ALA A 104 17.77 -17.56 -13.37
N ALA A 105 17.33 -18.80 -13.62
CA ALA A 105 15.97 -19.25 -13.35
C ALA A 105 15.58 -19.09 -11.88
N THR A 106 16.48 -19.46 -10.96
CA THR A 106 16.29 -19.28 -9.51
C THR A 106 16.20 -17.79 -9.17
N VAL A 107 17.08 -16.95 -9.72
CA VAL A 107 17.07 -15.50 -9.49
C VAL A 107 15.74 -14.88 -9.90
N VAL A 108 15.25 -15.18 -11.11
CA VAL A 108 13.97 -14.69 -11.62
C VAL A 108 12.81 -15.07 -10.71
N ARG A 109 12.77 -16.34 -10.25
CA ARG A 109 11.75 -16.80 -9.29
C ARG A 109 11.82 -16.05 -7.97
N VAL A 110 13.02 -15.84 -7.42
CA VAL A 110 13.22 -15.10 -6.18
C VAL A 110 12.75 -13.64 -6.32
N LEU A 111 13.01 -13.00 -7.46
CA LEU A 111 12.55 -11.63 -7.71
C LEU A 111 11.02 -11.56 -7.72
N TYR A 112 10.33 -12.44 -8.43
CA TYR A 112 8.86 -12.46 -8.41
C TYR A 112 8.29 -12.76 -7.00
N LEU A 113 8.89 -13.71 -6.27
CA LEU A 113 8.48 -13.97 -4.87
C LEU A 113 8.71 -12.76 -3.98
N ALA A 114 9.85 -12.09 -4.09
CA ALA A 114 10.16 -10.89 -3.33
C ALA A 114 9.18 -9.75 -3.65
N ALA A 115 8.86 -9.53 -4.93
CA ALA A 115 7.84 -8.56 -5.35
C ALA A 115 6.46 -8.89 -4.77
N GLY A 116 6.07 -10.16 -4.77
CA GLY A 116 4.83 -10.63 -4.15
C GLY A 116 4.79 -10.38 -2.64
N VAL A 117 5.87 -10.73 -1.92
CA VAL A 117 6.01 -10.51 -0.47
C VAL A 117 5.97 -9.03 -0.12
N LEU A 118 6.71 -8.18 -0.85
CA LEU A 118 6.68 -6.74 -0.67
C LEU A 118 5.26 -6.19 -0.88
N THR A 119 4.58 -6.62 -1.95
CA THR A 119 3.22 -6.19 -2.26
C THR A 119 2.25 -6.56 -1.15
N ILE A 120 2.25 -7.82 -0.69
CA ILE A 120 1.30 -8.25 0.35
C ILE A 120 1.63 -7.66 1.73
N SER A 121 2.90 -7.33 2.02
CA SER A 121 3.35 -6.75 3.29
C SER A 121 2.66 -5.40 3.62
N ILE A 122 2.14 -4.71 2.60
CA ILE A 122 1.37 -3.48 2.74
C ILE A 122 0.16 -3.69 3.67
N LEU A 123 -0.57 -4.82 3.53
CA LEU A 123 -1.78 -5.08 4.32
C LEU A 123 -1.50 -5.28 5.81
N PRO A 124 -0.61 -6.20 6.26
CA PRO A 124 -0.32 -6.34 7.67
C PRO A 124 0.31 -5.08 8.24
N PHE A 125 1.19 -4.37 7.52
CA PHE A 125 1.70 -3.08 7.99
C PHE A 125 0.55 -2.09 8.24
N THR A 126 -0.36 -1.94 7.28
CA THR A 126 -1.51 -1.03 7.41
C THR A 126 -2.41 -1.44 8.57
N LEU A 127 -2.82 -2.70 8.63
CA LEU A 127 -3.82 -3.18 9.59
C LEU A 127 -3.29 -3.37 11.01
N LEU A 128 -2.01 -3.70 11.19
CA LEU A 128 -1.41 -3.94 12.50
C LEU A 128 -0.76 -2.69 13.09
N HIS A 129 -0.21 -1.79 12.27
CA HIS A 129 0.57 -0.66 12.76
C HIS A 129 -0.15 0.68 12.55
N LEU A 130 -0.59 0.98 11.32
CA LEU A 130 -1.22 2.27 11.05
C LEU A 130 -2.63 2.34 11.60
N GLU A 131 -3.38 1.24 11.49
CA GLU A 131 -4.79 1.18 11.82
C GLU A 131 -5.08 1.46 13.30
N PRO A 132 -4.46 0.75 14.28
CA PRO A 132 -4.64 1.10 15.69
C PRO A 132 -3.84 2.32 16.14
N GLY A 133 -2.80 2.69 15.38
CA GLY A 133 -1.94 3.84 15.62
C GLY A 133 -2.52 5.13 15.03
N ILE A 134 -1.83 5.65 14.00
CA ILE A 134 -2.11 6.97 13.44
C ILE A 134 -3.48 7.09 12.77
N ASN A 135 -3.97 6.05 12.07
CA ASN A 135 -5.33 6.10 11.49
C ASN A 135 -6.38 6.17 12.60
N GLY A 136 -6.17 5.40 13.68
CA GLY A 136 -7.02 5.44 14.87
C GLY A 136 -7.03 6.82 15.52
N ALA A 137 -5.87 7.43 15.70
CA ALA A 137 -5.74 8.79 16.24
C ALA A 137 -6.48 9.83 15.38
N CYS A 138 -6.28 9.81 14.06
CA CYS A 138 -7.01 10.69 13.14
C CYS A 138 -8.53 10.46 13.20
N LYS A 139 -8.99 9.21 13.22
CA LYS A 139 -10.43 8.90 13.38
C LYS A 139 -11.01 9.46 14.68
N TRP A 140 -10.27 9.36 15.78
CA TRP A 140 -10.67 9.92 17.07
C TRP A 140 -10.79 11.44 17.00
N LYS A 141 -9.76 12.11 16.48
CA LYS A 141 -9.78 13.57 16.31
C LYS A 141 -10.91 14.03 15.39
N VAL A 142 -11.15 13.31 14.29
CA VAL A 142 -12.28 13.59 13.37
C VAL A 142 -13.62 13.52 14.10
N ALA A 143 -13.85 12.48 14.90
CA ALA A 143 -15.08 12.36 15.69
C ALA A 143 -15.24 13.53 16.67
N ALA A 144 -14.15 13.92 17.35
CA ALA A 144 -14.15 15.06 18.29
C ALA A 144 -14.43 16.41 17.60
N LEU A 145 -13.87 16.65 16.41
CA LEU A 145 -14.01 17.92 15.69
C LEU A 145 -15.31 18.05 14.91
N LEU A 146 -15.88 16.93 14.44
CA LEU A 146 -17.06 16.94 13.57
C LEU A 146 -18.36 16.59 14.31
N GLY A 147 -18.28 15.96 15.49
CA GLY A 147 -19.44 15.57 16.29
C GLY A 147 -20.50 14.81 15.48
N ASP A 148 -21.77 15.13 15.71
CA ASP A 148 -22.94 14.55 15.03
C ASP A 148 -23.09 14.93 13.54
N ALA A 149 -22.34 15.93 13.04
CA ALA A 149 -22.42 16.34 11.64
C ALA A 149 -21.92 15.23 10.68
N THR A 150 -21.09 14.32 11.18
CA THR A 150 -20.71 13.08 10.48
C THR A 150 -21.86 12.06 10.48
N ALA A 151 -22.63 11.93 11.57
CA ALA A 151 -23.75 10.98 11.68
C ALA A 151 -24.85 11.21 10.63
N ALA A 152 -25.06 12.46 10.22
CA ALA A 152 -26.14 12.85 9.31
C ALA A 152 -25.84 12.69 7.80
N LYS A 153 -24.57 12.55 7.37
CA LYS A 153 -24.23 12.46 5.93
C LYS A 153 -23.21 11.38 5.54
N HIS A 154 -22.37 10.90 6.46
CA HIS A 154 -21.36 9.89 6.18
C HIS A 154 -21.28 8.98 7.41
N GLN A 155 -21.92 7.80 7.35
CA GLN A 155 -22.10 6.83 8.46
C GLN A 155 -21.07 7.02 9.60
N PRO A 156 -21.52 7.42 10.81
CA PRO A 156 -20.61 7.77 11.88
C PRO A 156 -19.76 6.57 12.25
N PHE A 157 -18.52 6.82 12.66
CA PHE A 157 -17.80 5.85 13.48
C PHE A 157 -18.56 5.75 14.81
N THR A 158 -19.50 4.82 14.91
CA THR A 158 -20.19 4.60 16.16
C THR A 158 -19.22 3.95 17.16
N PRO A 159 -19.22 4.38 18.43
CA PRO A 159 -18.48 3.69 19.49
C PRO A 159 -18.88 2.22 19.67
N GLU A 160 -20.10 1.86 19.26
CA GLU A 160 -20.75 0.56 19.50
C GLU A 160 -20.87 -0.32 18.24
N LEU A 161 -19.77 -0.63 17.57
CA LEU A 161 -19.74 -1.79 16.68
C LEU A 161 -18.84 -2.87 17.26
N SER A 162 -19.34 -3.47 18.35
CA SER A 162 -18.90 -4.74 18.93
C SER A 162 -19.11 -5.86 17.92
N GLY A 163 -18.13 -6.07 17.06
CA GLY A 163 -18.07 -7.21 16.17
C GLY A 163 -16.63 -7.48 15.80
N VAL A 164 -16.27 -8.74 15.63
CA VAL A 164 -14.90 -9.17 15.28
C VAL A 164 -14.50 -8.50 13.94
N GLY A 165 -13.35 -7.82 13.89
CA GLY A 165 -12.75 -7.28 12.64
C GLY A 165 -12.29 -5.81 12.68
N ARG A 166 -11.16 -5.53 12.01
CA ARG A 166 -10.57 -4.18 11.81
C ARG A 166 -11.13 -3.53 10.54
N GLY A 167 -11.41 -2.23 10.54
CA GLY A 167 -11.96 -1.59 9.34
C GLY A 167 -12.11 -0.07 9.38
N VAL A 168 -12.27 0.49 8.18
CA VAL A 168 -12.36 1.92 7.89
C VAL A 168 -13.60 2.61 8.45
N ARG A 169 -14.59 1.85 8.95
CA ARG A 169 -15.81 2.36 9.59
C ARG A 169 -15.89 2.08 11.10
N ARG A 170 -14.86 1.45 11.69
CA ARG A 170 -14.79 1.17 13.13
C ARG A 170 -13.73 2.04 13.79
N HIS A 171 -13.99 2.44 15.04
CA HIS A 171 -12.94 2.99 15.90
C HIS A 171 -11.94 1.88 16.23
N THR A 172 -10.79 1.94 15.60
CA THR A 172 -9.68 1.00 15.79
C THR A 172 -8.58 1.56 16.68
N ALA A 173 -8.72 2.81 17.15
CA ALA A 173 -7.73 3.52 17.95
C ALA A 173 -7.44 2.79 19.26
N SER A 174 -6.14 2.52 19.52
CA SER A 174 -5.69 2.14 20.85
C SER A 174 -5.93 3.27 21.85
N GLU A 175 -6.01 2.96 23.16
CA GLU A 175 -6.12 3.99 24.20
C GLU A 175 -4.96 4.99 24.16
N ALA A 176 -3.75 4.53 23.84
CA ALA A 176 -2.60 5.42 23.64
C ALA A 176 -2.83 6.36 22.45
N SER A 177 -3.38 5.86 21.34
CA SER A 177 -3.69 6.66 20.15
C SER A 177 -4.81 7.69 20.40
N LYS A 178 -5.79 7.38 21.26
CA LYS A 178 -6.84 8.33 21.66
C LYS A 178 -6.27 9.49 22.47
N ARG A 179 -5.49 9.20 23.52
CA ARG A 179 -4.81 10.24 24.33
C ARG A 179 -3.85 11.06 23.49
N TRP A 180 -3.12 10.39 22.59
CA TRP A 180 -2.25 11.07 21.64
C TRP A 180 -3.04 12.01 20.73
N ALA A 181 -4.17 11.56 20.18
CA ALA A 181 -5.04 12.42 19.40
C ALA A 181 -5.56 13.60 20.22
N GLU A 182 -6.04 13.41 21.45
CA GLU A 182 -6.57 14.49 22.30
C GLU A 182 -5.55 15.61 22.54
N SER A 183 -4.28 15.25 22.74
CA SER A 183 -3.17 16.19 22.96
C SER A 183 -2.58 16.82 21.70
N ARG A 184 -3.10 16.49 20.50
CA ARG A 184 -2.53 16.91 19.22
C ARG A 184 -3.54 17.62 18.33
N ASP A 185 -3.04 18.50 17.49
CA ASP A 185 -3.85 19.16 16.47
C ASP A 185 -4.08 18.27 15.26
N MET A 186 -5.16 18.51 14.51
CA MET A 186 -5.46 17.72 13.30
C MET A 186 -4.35 17.87 12.25
N VAL A 187 -3.75 19.06 12.13
CA VAL A 187 -2.60 19.32 11.24
C VAL A 187 -1.46 18.36 11.55
N GLU A 188 -1.04 18.27 12.81
CA GLU A 188 0.08 17.41 13.23
C GLU A 188 -0.23 15.92 13.01
N LEU A 189 -1.47 15.49 13.27
CA LEU A 189 -1.90 14.11 13.03
C LEU A 189 -1.89 13.77 11.54
N VAL A 190 -2.34 14.69 10.68
CA VAL A 190 -2.36 14.49 9.22
C VAL A 190 -0.94 14.45 8.64
N GLU A 191 -0.03 15.29 9.14
CA GLU A 191 1.38 15.29 8.75
C GLU A 191 2.07 13.98 9.14
N GLU A 192 1.84 13.52 10.36
CA GLU A 192 2.40 12.25 10.83
C GLU A 192 1.77 11.05 10.10
N TRP A 193 0.48 11.14 9.75
CA TRP A 193 -0.18 10.17 8.88
C TRP A 193 0.50 10.12 7.51
N ALA A 194 0.68 11.28 6.86
CA ALA A 194 1.32 11.37 5.56
C ALA A 194 2.75 10.81 5.62
N ARG A 195 3.54 11.22 6.62
CA ARG A 195 4.92 10.76 6.87
C ARG A 195 5.00 9.23 6.94
N ARG A 196 4.13 8.59 7.71
CA ARG A 196 4.10 7.11 7.81
C ARG A 196 3.57 6.44 6.54
N ASN A 197 2.67 7.11 5.83
CA ASN A 197 2.14 6.62 4.57
C ASN A 197 3.20 6.70 3.45
N HIS A 198 4.28 7.48 3.60
CA HIS A 198 5.39 7.46 2.66
C HIS A 198 6.03 6.08 2.53
N LEU A 199 6.20 5.37 3.65
CA LEU A 199 6.77 4.01 3.64
C LEU A 199 5.96 3.07 2.73
N ARG A 200 4.64 3.20 2.74
CA ARG A 200 3.75 2.33 1.95
C ARG A 200 3.96 2.51 0.46
N TRP A 201 4.03 3.74 -0.05
CA TRP A 201 4.25 3.91 -1.47
C TRP A 201 5.67 3.54 -1.89
N VAL A 202 6.71 3.74 -1.07
CA VAL A 202 8.06 3.28 -1.48
C VAL A 202 8.11 1.75 -1.56
N VAL A 203 7.45 1.04 -0.65
CA VAL A 203 7.31 -0.43 -0.75
C VAL A 203 6.63 -0.83 -2.06
N GLY A 204 5.57 -0.11 -2.48
CA GLY A 204 4.92 -0.34 -3.78
C GLY A 204 5.83 -0.09 -4.99
N VAL A 205 6.61 1.01 -4.98
CA VAL A 205 7.61 1.30 -6.03
C VAL A 205 8.66 0.20 -6.09
N VAL A 206 9.22 -0.19 -4.94
CA VAL A 206 10.24 -1.25 -4.87
C VAL A 206 9.66 -2.58 -5.36
N ALA A 207 8.43 -2.94 -4.98
CA ALA A 207 7.78 -4.15 -5.47
C ALA A 207 7.61 -4.14 -7.00
N GLY A 208 7.17 -3.03 -7.58
CA GLY A 208 7.05 -2.88 -9.04
C GLY A 208 8.40 -2.98 -9.75
N ALA A 209 9.45 -2.32 -9.22
CA ALA A 209 10.80 -2.36 -9.76
C ALA A 209 11.42 -3.77 -9.69
N VAL A 210 11.22 -4.49 -8.57
CA VAL A 210 11.68 -5.87 -8.42
C VAL A 210 10.97 -6.82 -9.39
N SER A 211 9.65 -6.65 -9.59
CA SER A 211 8.90 -7.41 -10.59
C SER A 211 9.41 -7.12 -12.01
N PHE A 212 9.69 -5.85 -12.32
CA PHE A 212 10.26 -5.44 -13.61
C PHE A 212 11.67 -6.01 -13.84
N ALA A 213 12.51 -6.07 -12.81
CA ALA A 213 13.81 -6.73 -12.90
C ALA A 213 13.67 -8.23 -13.24
N GLY A 214 12.67 -8.90 -12.68
CA GLY A 214 12.33 -10.28 -13.03
C GLY A 214 11.88 -10.45 -14.48
N LEU A 215 11.17 -9.46 -15.05
CA LEU A 215 10.82 -9.41 -16.47
C LEU A 215 12.08 -9.28 -17.35
N VAL A 216 12.94 -8.30 -17.06
CA VAL A 216 14.16 -8.01 -17.85
C VAL A 216 15.11 -9.21 -17.85
N LEU A 217 15.30 -9.87 -16.71
CA LEU A 217 16.20 -11.02 -16.59
C LEU A 217 15.64 -12.31 -17.21
N ARG A 218 14.34 -12.36 -17.54
CA ARG A 218 13.72 -13.51 -18.18
C ARG A 218 13.97 -13.56 -19.70
N GLY A 219 14.08 -12.41 -20.35
CA GLY A 219 14.05 -12.30 -21.82
C GLY A 219 12.63 -12.32 -22.36
#